data_AF-A0A359GUE7-F1
#
_entry.id   AF-A0A359GUE7-F1
#
_cell.length_a   1.000
_cell.length_b   1.000
_cell.length_c   1.000
_cell.angle_alpha   90.00
_cell.angle_beta   90.00
_cell.angle_gamma   90.00
#
_symmetry.space_group_name_H-M   'P 1'
#
loop_
_entity.id
_entity.type
_entity.pdbx_description
1 polymer ?
#
loop_
_entity_poly.entity_id
_entity_poly.type
_entity_poly.pdbx_seq_one_letter_code
_entity_poly.pdbx_strand_id
1 'polypeptide(L)'
;MRENTNLSRKSFVIWPKKGLPLFVMGVVVVYFLGLSSSQNFAQSRAANQATEYQEILNQYCVVCHNEGLANAGLVIPELALESIPAQAETWERVLKKLHTRTMPPIEMLRPDEEIYHSLIAFLETAIDSAATAE
;
A
#
# COMPACT_ATOMS: atom_id res chain seq x y z
N MET A 1 73.60 35.16 -15.68
CA MET A 1 72.84 35.84 -16.76
C MET A 1 71.42 35.30 -16.69
N ARG A 2 70.46 36.12 -16.23
CA ARG A 2 69.00 35.99 -16.39
C ARG A 2 68.31 34.77 -15.72
N GLU A 3 67.16 34.82 -15.07
CA GLU A 3 66.25 35.88 -14.61
C GLU A 3 65.08 35.16 -13.88
N ASN A 4 64.61 35.76 -12.78
CA ASN A 4 63.20 35.93 -12.33
C ASN A 4 62.17 34.76 -12.39
N THR A 5 61.77 34.24 -11.22
CA THR A 5 60.48 34.48 -10.50
C THR A 5 59.16 34.14 -11.20
N ASN A 6 58.35 33.37 -10.46
CA ASN A 6 56.93 33.64 -10.12
C ASN A 6 55.81 32.88 -10.86
N LEU A 7 54.81 32.50 -10.04
CA LEU A 7 53.44 32.06 -10.33
C LEU A 7 53.30 30.78 -11.19
N SER A 8 52.49 29.78 -10.85
CA SER A 8 51.11 29.98 -10.42
C SER A 8 50.53 28.68 -9.85
N ARG A 9 50.07 28.79 -8.61
CA ARG A 9 48.97 28.01 -8.03
C ARG A 9 47.73 28.25 -8.90
N LYS A 10 46.99 27.18 -9.22
CA LYS A 10 45.53 27.09 -9.50
C LYS A 10 45.24 26.37 -10.82
N SER A 11 45.03 25.06 -10.71
CA SER A 11 44.16 24.31 -11.63
C SER A 11 42.93 23.86 -10.84
N PHE A 12 42.25 24.81 -10.20
CA PHE A 12 40.86 24.63 -9.80
C PHE A 12 40.05 24.80 -11.09
N VAL A 13 39.54 23.68 -11.60
CA VAL A 13 38.71 23.60 -12.79
C VAL A 13 37.52 24.54 -12.63
N ILE A 14 37.60 25.70 -13.29
CA ILE A 14 36.52 26.68 -13.36
C ILE A 14 35.48 26.11 -14.31
N TRP A 15 34.42 25.54 -13.73
CA TRP A 15 33.20 25.15 -14.43
C TRP A 15 32.66 26.37 -15.23
N PRO A 16 32.35 26.22 -16.53
CA PRO A 16 31.87 27.35 -17.33
C PRO A 16 30.46 27.74 -16.85
N LYS A 17 30.36 28.96 -16.31
CA LYS A 17 29.10 29.67 -16.09
C LYS A 17 28.46 29.99 -17.45
N LYS A 18 27.65 29.09 -17.99
CA LYS A 18 26.68 29.40 -19.04
C LYS A 18 25.30 29.09 -18.46
N GLY A 19 24.54 30.16 -18.21
CA GLY A 19 23.26 30.11 -17.50
C GLY A 19 22.30 29.13 -18.15
N LEU A 20 21.85 28.16 -17.37
CA LEU A 20 20.70 27.33 -17.69
C LEU A 20 19.47 28.25 -17.73
N PRO A 21 18.73 28.35 -18.85
CA PRO A 21 17.62 29.29 -18.94
C PRO A 21 16.55 28.92 -17.90
N LEU A 22 16.09 29.92 -17.14
CA LEU A 22 15.02 29.83 -16.12
C LEU A 22 13.79 29.01 -16.57
N PHE A 23 13.57 28.91 -17.88
CA PHE A 23 12.51 28.12 -18.49
C PHE A 23 12.64 26.60 -18.27
N VAL A 24 13.86 26.06 -18.23
CA VAL A 24 14.08 24.61 -18.05
C VAL A 24 13.87 24.20 -16.58
N MET A 25 14.15 25.10 -15.63
CA MET A 25 13.90 24.82 -14.21
C MET A 25 12.41 24.85 -13.85
N GLY A 26 11.63 25.73 -14.50
CA GLY A 26 10.16 25.80 -14.30
C GLY A 26 9.43 24.54 -14.77
N VAL A 27 9.85 23.96 -15.90
CA VAL A 27 9.25 22.72 -16.44
C VAL A 27 9.53 21.51 -15.55
N VAL A 28 10.73 21.38 -14.98
CA VAL A 28 11.09 20.29 -14.06
C VAL A 28 10.27 20.35 -12.76
N VAL A 29 10.02 21.56 -12.23
CA VAL A 29 9.20 21.75 -11.01
C VAL A 29 7.73 21.40 -11.26
N VAL A 30 7.16 21.79 -12.40
CA VAL A 30 5.77 21.41 -12.77
C VAL A 30 5.66 19.89 -13.01
N TYR A 31 6.69 19.26 -13.59
CA TYR A 31 6.73 17.81 -13.78
C TYR A 31 6.83 17.04 -12.45
N PHE A 32 7.66 17.50 -11.51
CA PHE A 32 7.79 16.90 -10.17
C PHE A 32 6.53 17.10 -9.31
N LEU A 33 5.88 18.27 -9.39
CA LEU A 33 4.62 18.54 -8.68
C LEU A 33 3.45 17.73 -9.27
N GLY A 34 3.36 17.59 -10.59
CA GLY A 34 2.31 16.79 -11.24
C GLY A 34 2.39 15.29 -10.95
N LEU A 35 3.61 14.73 -10.82
CA LEU A 35 3.82 13.31 -10.49
C LEU A 35 3.39 12.97 -9.04
N SER A 36 3.55 13.91 -8.12
CA SER A 36 3.27 13.72 -6.68
C SER A 36 1.77 13.61 -6.36
N SER A 37 0.92 14.28 -7.15
CA SER A 37 -0.53 14.29 -6.91
C SER A 37 -1.19 12.92 -7.18
N SER A 38 -0.65 12.15 -8.14
CA SER A 38 -1.22 10.85 -8.54
C SER A 38 -1.04 9.77 -7.47
N GLN A 39 0.05 9.83 -6.70
CA GLN A 39 0.34 8.85 -5.64
C GLN A 39 -0.56 9.04 -4.42
N ASN A 40 -0.89 10.30 -4.10
CA ASN A 40 -1.74 10.62 -2.95
C ASN A 40 -3.20 10.15 -3.11
N PHE A 41 -3.73 10.12 -4.34
CA PHE A 41 -5.09 9.62 -4.61
C PHE A 41 -5.18 8.09 -4.53
N ALA A 42 -4.14 7.38 -4.99
CA ALA A 42 -4.09 5.91 -4.91
C ALA A 42 -4.03 5.45 -3.44
N GLN A 43 -3.18 6.08 -2.63
CA GLN A 43 -3.05 5.75 -1.21
C GLN A 43 -4.36 6.02 -0.43
N SER A 44 -5.02 7.16 -0.69
CA SER A 44 -6.28 7.48 -0.01
C SER A 44 -7.41 6.54 -0.42
N ARG A 45 -7.47 6.11 -1.69
CA ARG A 45 -8.44 5.10 -2.14
C ARG A 45 -8.22 3.76 -1.47
N ALA A 46 -6.97 3.30 -1.36
CA ALA A 46 -6.64 2.05 -0.69
C ALA A 46 -7.02 2.10 0.80
N ALA A 47 -6.76 3.22 1.47
CA ALA A 47 -7.16 3.42 2.87
C ALA A 47 -8.69 3.40 3.04
N ASN A 48 -9.43 4.11 2.18
CA ASN A 48 -10.90 4.09 2.21
C ASN A 48 -11.47 2.68 1.95
N GLN A 49 -10.90 1.95 0.98
CA GLN A 49 -11.29 0.57 0.70
C GLN A 49 -11.01 -0.34 1.90
N ALA A 50 -9.85 -0.20 2.53
CA ALA A 50 -9.53 -0.96 3.74
C ALA A 50 -10.54 -0.67 4.86
N THR A 51 -10.95 0.59 5.06
CA THR A 51 -12.01 0.92 6.03
C THR A 51 -13.34 0.25 5.69
N GLU A 52 -13.78 0.32 4.43
CA GLU A 52 -15.04 -0.30 3.96
C GLU A 52 -15.02 -1.83 4.17
N TYR A 53 -13.93 -2.50 3.79
CA TYR A 53 -13.80 -3.95 4.00
C TYR A 53 -13.66 -4.32 5.48
N GLN A 54 -13.08 -3.46 6.30
CA GLN A 54 -13.03 -3.67 7.75
C GLN A 54 -14.44 -3.64 8.35
N GLU A 55 -15.32 -2.75 7.89
CA GLU A 55 -16.73 -2.73 8.31
C GLU A 55 -17.46 -4.01 7.91
N ILE A 56 -17.22 -4.50 6.69
CA ILE A 56 -17.75 -5.79 6.21
C ILE A 56 -17.28 -6.94 7.11
N LEU A 57 -15.98 -7.01 7.44
CA LEU A 57 -15.46 -8.02 8.36
C LEU A 57 -16.11 -7.94 9.75
N ASN A 58 -16.30 -6.72 10.26
CA ASN A 58 -16.95 -6.51 11.55
C ASN A 58 -18.41 -7.00 11.54
N GLN A 59 -19.14 -6.78 10.45
CA GLN A 59 -20.54 -7.18 10.31
C GLN A 59 -20.71 -8.70 10.18
N TYR A 60 -19.84 -9.37 9.41
CA TYR A 60 -20.08 -10.76 9.00
C TYR A 60 -19.15 -11.78 9.66
N CYS A 61 -17.95 -11.37 10.08
CA CYS A 61 -16.92 -12.28 10.56
C CYS A 61 -16.73 -12.17 12.08
N VAL A 62 -16.64 -10.95 12.61
CA VAL A 62 -16.35 -10.69 14.04
C VAL A 62 -17.47 -11.18 14.95
N VAL A 63 -18.71 -11.28 14.48
CA VAL A 63 -19.84 -11.84 15.26
C VAL A 63 -19.52 -13.23 15.82
N CYS A 64 -18.78 -14.06 15.07
CA CYS A 64 -18.44 -15.43 15.46
C CYS A 64 -16.93 -15.63 15.74
N HIS A 65 -16.07 -14.85 15.10
CA HIS A 65 -14.61 -14.95 15.22
C HIS A 65 -14.04 -13.78 16.03
N ASN A 66 -14.61 -13.50 17.19
CA ASN A 66 -14.07 -12.53 18.16
C ASN A 66 -13.35 -13.24 19.31
N GLU A 67 -12.71 -12.46 20.19
CA GLU A 67 -11.98 -12.97 21.36
C GLU A 67 -12.85 -13.80 22.32
N GLY A 68 -14.16 -13.53 22.40
CA GLY A 68 -15.06 -14.22 23.31
C GLY A 68 -15.49 -15.60 22.81
N LEU A 69 -15.74 -15.76 21.52
CA LEU A 69 -16.18 -17.01 20.92
C LEU A 69 -15.03 -17.84 20.32
N ALA A 70 -14.06 -17.17 19.69
CA ALA A 70 -12.89 -17.76 19.04
C ALA A 70 -13.23 -19.00 18.20
N ASN A 71 -14.35 -18.95 17.44
CA ASN A 71 -14.82 -20.09 16.68
C ASN A 71 -13.72 -20.58 15.71
N ALA A 72 -13.55 -21.91 15.65
CA ALA A 72 -12.48 -22.56 14.89
C ALA A 72 -11.05 -22.08 15.24
N GLY A 73 -10.84 -21.54 16.44
CA GLY A 73 -9.55 -21.02 16.89
C GLY A 73 -9.11 -19.75 16.16
N LEU A 74 -10.05 -19.07 15.49
CA LEU A 74 -9.79 -17.83 14.75
C LEU A 74 -10.40 -16.64 15.50
N VAL A 75 -9.58 -15.62 15.71
CA VAL A 75 -9.98 -14.30 16.19
C VAL A 75 -9.59 -13.29 15.13
N ILE A 76 -10.57 -12.53 14.66
CA ILE A 76 -10.42 -11.44 13.69
C ILE A 76 -10.49 -10.13 14.49
N PRO A 77 -9.35 -9.44 14.69
CA PRO A 77 -9.33 -8.18 15.42
C PRO A 77 -9.91 -7.04 14.57
N GLU A 78 -10.21 -5.92 15.22
CA GLU A 78 -10.79 -4.73 14.57
C GLU A 78 -9.81 -4.01 13.62
N LEU A 79 -8.51 -4.34 13.68
CA LEU A 79 -7.45 -3.91 12.74
C LEU A 79 -6.98 -5.08 11.84
N ALA A 80 -7.90 -5.99 11.52
CA ALA A 80 -7.64 -7.24 10.83
C ALA A 80 -6.87 -7.07 9.52
N LEU A 81 -7.20 -6.08 8.69
CA LEU A 81 -6.62 -5.93 7.35
C LEU A 81 -5.16 -5.46 7.35
N GLU A 82 -4.75 -4.65 8.33
CA GLU A 82 -3.35 -4.22 8.47
C GLU A 82 -2.43 -5.40 8.82
N SER A 83 -3.00 -6.43 9.45
CA SER A 83 -2.26 -7.62 9.88
C SER A 83 -2.07 -8.67 8.78
N ILE A 84 -2.66 -8.48 7.59
CA ILE A 84 -2.58 -9.45 6.48
C ILE A 84 -1.14 -9.87 6.17
N PRO A 85 -0.16 -8.95 6.02
CA PRO A 85 1.21 -9.35 5.70
C PRO A 85 1.84 -10.25 6.77
N ALA A 86 1.55 -9.99 8.04
CA ALA A 86 2.06 -10.79 9.16
C ALA A 86 1.31 -12.11 9.38
N GLN A 87 0.13 -12.27 8.78
CA GLN A 87 -0.79 -13.38 9.02
C GLN A 87 -1.30 -14.04 7.73
N ALA A 88 -0.50 -14.03 6.66
CA ALA A 88 -0.91 -14.49 5.33
C ALA A 88 -1.57 -15.87 5.34
N GLU A 89 -0.96 -16.86 6.02
CA GLU A 89 -1.53 -18.22 6.13
C GLU A 89 -2.95 -18.24 6.73
N THR A 90 -3.21 -17.40 7.74
CA THR A 90 -4.54 -17.29 8.33
C THR A 90 -5.54 -16.70 7.32
N TRP A 91 -5.14 -15.65 6.62
CA TRP A 91 -5.99 -14.99 5.63
C TRP A 91 -6.24 -15.85 4.39
N GLU A 92 -5.30 -16.69 3.98
CA GLU A 92 -5.52 -17.70 2.93
C GLU A 92 -6.59 -18.72 3.34
N ARG A 93 -6.60 -19.16 4.61
CA ARG A 93 -7.65 -20.05 5.12
C ARG A 93 -9.01 -19.35 5.13
N VAL A 94 -9.06 -18.08 5.50
CA VAL A 94 -10.29 -17.25 5.43
C VAL A 94 -10.77 -17.17 3.98
N LEU A 95 -9.86 -16.83 3.05
CA LEU A 95 -10.14 -16.73 1.63
C LEU A 95 -10.72 -18.03 1.07
N LYS A 96 -10.14 -19.19 1.44
CA LYS A 96 -10.67 -20.50 1.06
C LYS A 96 -12.12 -20.71 1.53
N LYS A 97 -12.46 -20.25 2.74
CA LYS A 97 -13.83 -20.37 3.29
C LYS A 97 -14.83 -19.46 2.60
N LEU A 98 -14.40 -18.28 2.17
CA LEU A 98 -15.18 -17.35 1.36
C LEU A 98 -15.42 -17.94 -0.04
N HIS A 99 -14.39 -18.48 -0.69
CA HIS A 99 -14.51 -19.16 -1.99
C HIS A 99 -15.50 -20.33 -1.95
N THR A 100 -15.43 -21.16 -0.91
CA THR A 100 -16.36 -22.29 -0.77
C THR A 100 -17.73 -21.89 -0.22
N ARG A 101 -17.98 -20.60 0.03
CA ARG A 101 -19.23 -20.09 0.61
C ARG A 101 -19.65 -20.86 1.86
N THR A 102 -18.67 -21.23 2.68
CA THR A 102 -18.91 -21.86 3.99
C THR A 102 -18.90 -20.87 5.13
N MET A 103 -18.40 -19.65 4.87
CA MET A 103 -18.46 -18.52 5.79
C MET A 103 -19.03 -17.29 5.08
N PRO A 104 -19.93 -16.51 5.72
CA PRO A 104 -20.60 -16.86 6.99
C PRO A 104 -21.48 -18.11 6.85
N PRO A 105 -21.77 -18.84 7.95
CA PRO A 105 -22.64 -20.03 7.93
C PRO A 105 -24.04 -19.70 7.40
N ILE A 106 -24.78 -20.72 6.96
CA ILE A 106 -26.09 -20.56 6.31
C ILE A 106 -27.12 -19.92 7.25
N GLU A 107 -26.99 -20.16 8.55
CA GLU A 107 -27.87 -19.65 9.60
C GLU A 107 -27.61 -18.19 9.96
N MET A 108 -26.52 -17.60 9.45
CA MET A 108 -26.11 -16.22 9.73
C MET A 108 -26.42 -15.30 8.57
N LEU A 109 -26.46 -13.99 8.84
CA LEU A 109 -26.55 -12.99 7.78
C LEU A 109 -25.36 -13.15 6.84
N ARG A 110 -25.64 -13.25 5.53
CA ARG A 110 -24.61 -13.41 4.50
C ARG A 110 -24.53 -12.14 3.66
N PRO A 111 -23.32 -11.74 3.23
CA PRO A 111 -23.17 -10.73 2.21
C PRO A 111 -23.88 -11.15 0.92
N ASP A 112 -24.26 -10.18 0.10
CA ASP A 112 -24.68 -10.47 -1.26
C ASP A 112 -23.48 -10.92 -2.12
N GLU A 113 -23.78 -11.40 -3.33
CA GLU A 113 -22.79 -11.92 -4.26
C GLU A 113 -21.73 -10.90 -4.67
N GLU A 114 -22.10 -9.62 -4.76
CA GLU A 114 -21.17 -8.56 -5.15
C GLU A 114 -20.16 -8.31 -4.04
N ILE A 115 -20.62 -8.23 -2.79
CA ILE A 115 -19.77 -8.07 -1.61
C ILE A 115 -18.84 -9.27 -1.43
N TYR A 116 -19.31 -10.50 -1.68
CA TYR A 116 -18.44 -11.66 -1.65
C TYR A 116 -17.29 -11.54 -2.66
N HIS A 117 -17.60 -11.22 -3.90
CA HIS A 117 -16.58 -11.13 -4.95
C HIS A 117 -15.62 -9.98 -4.70
N SER A 118 -16.10 -8.82 -4.26
CA SER A 118 -15.25 -7.66 -3.98
C SER A 118 -14.32 -7.91 -2.79
N LEU A 119 -14.83 -8.50 -1.70
CA LEU A 119 -14.02 -8.87 -0.54
C LEU A 119 -12.97 -9.92 -0.88
N ILE A 120 -13.34 -10.96 -1.63
CA ILE A 120 -12.41 -12.01 -2.09
C ILE A 120 -11.27 -11.38 -2.92
N ALA A 121 -11.62 -10.59 -3.94
CA ALA A 121 -10.64 -9.97 -4.82
C ALA A 121 -9.70 -9.01 -4.07
N PHE A 122 -10.25 -8.27 -3.09
CA PHE A 122 -9.46 -7.39 -2.23
C PHE A 122 -8.46 -8.18 -1.38
N LEU A 123 -8.91 -9.24 -0.70
CA LEU A 123 -8.05 -10.08 0.13
C LEU A 123 -6.97 -10.79 -0.69
N GLU A 124 -7.30 -11.31 -1.87
CA GLU A 124 -6.34 -11.87 -2.82
C GLU A 124 -5.26 -10.84 -3.17
N THR A 125 -5.67 -9.65 -3.59
CA THR A 125 -4.74 -8.57 -3.95
C THR A 125 -3.85 -8.18 -2.78
N ALA A 126 -4.40 -8.09 -1.56
CA ALA A 126 -3.67 -7.72 -0.36
C ALA A 126 -2.63 -8.79 0.04
N ILE A 127 -3.00 -10.07 -0.02
CA ILE A 127 -2.11 -11.20 0.27
C ILE A 127 -1.01 -11.29 -0.79
N ASP A 128 -1.36 -11.21 -2.07
CA ASP A 128 -0.39 -11.25 -3.18
C ASP A 128 0.60 -10.08 -3.09
N SER A 129 0.11 -8.88 -2.78
CA SER A 129 0.97 -7.70 -2.59
C SER A 129 1.96 -7.90 -1.45
N ALA A 130 1.50 -8.48 -0.32
CA ALA A 130 2.37 -8.79 0.81
C ALA A 130 3.46 -9.81 0.42
N ALA A 131 3.10 -10.85 -0.33
CA ALA A 131 4.05 -11.86 -0.78
C ALA A 131 5.15 -11.32 -1.73
N THR A 132 4.86 -10.26 -2.49
CA THR A 132 5.84 -9.62 -3.39
C THR A 132 6.75 -8.59 -2.71
N ALA A 133 6.42 -8.18 -1.48
CA ALA A 133 7.18 -7.18 -0.73
C ALA A 133 8.33 -7.78 0.10
N GLU A 134 8.44 -9.11 0.15
CA GLU A 134 9.44 -9.90 0.88
C GLU A 134 10.61 -10.33 0.00
#